data_AF-A0A3C1ADG7-F1
#
_entry.id   AF-A0A3C1ADG7-F1
#
_cell.length_a   1.000
_cell.length_b   1.000
_cell.length_c   1.000
_cell.angle_alpha   90.00
_cell.angle_beta   90.00
_cell.angle_gamma   90.00
#
_symmetry.space_group_name_H-M   'P 1'
#
loop_
_entity.id
_entity.type
_entity.pdbx_description
1 polymer ?
#
loop_
_entity_poly.entity_id
_entity_poly.type
_entity_poly.pdbx_seq_one_letter_code
_entity_poly.pdbx_strand_id
1 'polypeptide(L)'
;MKKIKYPISTASLLLCVIVLIGVRLNYPPKNILTYDTFGYYIHLPARHIYHDPMIQNFEWVKEINQKYDNTPTFYQFSEGINGQKVIRFNRGISYLLAPGFYAGHVWAKLSGAPQDGFSKPYQQAIWIWGMIFNLLGFYLIKKILLRYFN
;
A
#
# COMPACT_ATOMS: atom_id res chain seq x y z
N MET A 1 -22.25 33.58 4.20
CA MET A 1 -21.69 32.26 4.62
C MET A 1 -22.75 31.18 4.41
N LYS A 2 -22.52 30.16 3.57
CA LYS A 2 -23.51 29.06 3.37
C LYS A 2 -23.61 28.23 4.65
N LYS A 3 -24.81 28.10 5.24
CA LYS A 3 -25.05 27.20 6.38
C LYS A 3 -24.73 25.75 5.98
N ILE A 4 -23.98 25.04 6.81
CA ILE A 4 -23.65 23.62 6.61
C ILE A 4 -24.94 22.82 6.79
N LYS A 5 -25.38 22.12 5.74
CA LYS A 5 -26.66 21.37 5.71
C LYS A 5 -26.71 20.20 6.72
N TYR A 6 -25.54 19.65 7.09
CA TYR A 6 -25.42 18.53 8.04
C TYR A 6 -24.24 18.75 9.01
N PRO A 7 -24.43 19.54 10.08
CA PRO A 7 -23.33 19.96 10.96
C PRO A 7 -22.73 18.80 11.74
N ILE A 8 -23.57 17.91 12.30
CA ILE A 8 -23.13 16.75 13.09
C ILE A 8 -22.30 15.79 12.23
N SER A 9 -22.84 15.37 11.08
CA SER A 9 -22.13 14.49 10.13
C SER A 9 -20.79 15.08 9.67
N THR A 10 -20.72 16.40 9.49
CA THR A 10 -19.47 17.08 9.13
C THR A 10 -18.48 17.11 10.29
N ALA A 11 -18.94 17.36 11.52
CA ALA A 11 -18.11 17.29 12.71
C ALA A 11 -17.58 15.86 12.95
N SER A 12 -18.42 14.83 12.79
CA SER A 12 -18.00 13.42 12.89
C SER A 12 -16.93 13.07 11.86
N LEU A 13 -17.10 13.50 10.60
CA LEU A 13 -16.07 13.30 9.57
C LEU A 13 -14.74 13.96 9.96
N LEU A 14 -14.78 15.21 10.40
CA LEU A 14 -13.57 15.94 10.82
C LEU A 14 -12.90 15.25 12.01
N LEU A 15 -13.66 14.78 12.99
CA LEU A 15 -13.14 14.01 14.12
C LEU A 15 -12.44 12.73 13.64
N CYS A 16 -13.06 11.94 12.74
CA CYS A 16 -12.44 10.75 12.18
C CYS A 16 -11.13 11.07 11.43
N VAL A 17 -11.09 12.17 10.68
CA VAL A 17 -9.87 12.62 9.99
C VAL A 17 -8.78 13.01 10.98
N ILE A 18 -9.12 13.80 12.01
CA ILE A 18 -8.17 14.23 13.06
C ILE A 18 -7.61 13.01 13.80
N VAL A 19 -8.47 12.07 14.21
CA VAL A 19 -8.05 10.85 14.89
C VAL A 19 -7.16 10.00 13.97
N LEU A 20 -7.54 9.81 12.71
CA LEU A 20 -6.72 9.06 11.75
C LEU A 20 -5.32 9.68 11.59
N ILE A 21 -5.25 10.99 11.35
CA ILE A 21 -3.98 11.71 11.18
C ILE A 21 -3.16 11.63 12.47
N GLY A 22 -3.78 11.90 13.62
CA GLY A 22 -3.13 11.82 14.92
C GLY A 22 -2.51 10.44 15.18
N VAL A 23 -3.28 9.37 15.00
CA VAL A 23 -2.79 7.99 15.18
C VAL A 23 -1.65 7.69 14.20
N ARG A 24 -1.82 8.04 12.91
CA ARG A 24 -0.82 7.72 11.87
C ARG A 24 0.49 8.46 12.04
N LEU A 25 0.47 9.69 12.55
CA LEU A 25 1.68 10.47 12.84
C LEU A 25 2.39 10.03 14.12
N ASN A 26 1.65 9.61 15.14
CA ASN A 26 2.24 9.12 16.40
C ASN A 26 2.79 7.69 16.28
N TYR A 27 2.19 6.87 15.41
CA TYR A 27 2.58 5.48 15.20
C TYR A 27 2.82 5.19 13.71
N PRO A 28 3.85 5.79 13.09
CA PRO A 28 4.19 5.50 11.70
C PRO A 28 4.68 4.05 11.57
N PRO A 29 4.29 3.33 10.51
CA PRO A 29 4.77 1.97 10.29
C PRO A 29 6.29 2.00 10.03
N LYS A 30 7.03 1.08 10.67
CA LYS A 30 8.47 0.91 10.40
C LYS A 30 8.73 0.40 8.99
N ASN A 31 7.97 -0.62 8.58
CA ASN A 31 7.89 -1.12 7.21
C ASN A 31 6.42 -1.47 6.92
N ILE A 32 5.84 -0.86 5.89
CA ILE A 32 4.44 -1.10 5.48
C ILE A 32 4.30 -2.23 4.46
N LEU A 33 5.40 -2.60 3.78
CA LEU A 33 5.43 -3.59 2.71
C LEU A 33 5.73 -5.00 3.26
N THR A 34 5.12 -5.35 4.40
CA THR A 34 5.36 -6.59 5.14
C THR A 34 4.16 -7.54 5.08
N TYR A 35 4.37 -8.81 5.44
CA TYR A 35 3.33 -9.84 5.57
C TYR A 35 2.42 -9.93 4.34
N ASP A 36 1.11 -9.78 4.50
CA ASP A 36 0.15 -9.89 3.41
C ASP A 36 0.31 -8.75 2.40
N THR A 37 0.69 -7.55 2.88
CA THR A 37 0.96 -6.41 2.00
C THR A 37 2.10 -6.75 1.04
N PHE A 38 3.14 -7.45 1.51
CA PHE A 38 4.21 -7.93 0.64
C PHE A 38 3.66 -8.78 -0.52
N GLY A 39 2.79 -9.75 -0.22
CA GLY A 39 2.18 -10.63 -1.24
C GLY A 39 1.28 -9.88 -2.23
N TYR A 40 0.46 -8.95 -1.76
CA TYR A 40 -0.36 -8.10 -2.64
C TYR A 40 0.47 -7.12 -3.46
N TYR A 41 1.58 -6.62 -2.92
CA TYR A 41 2.39 -5.58 -3.53
C TYR A 41 3.38 -6.12 -4.57
N ILE A 42 3.95 -7.31 -4.33
CA ILE A 42 5.13 -7.81 -5.06
C ILE A 42 4.93 -7.93 -6.57
N HIS A 43 3.69 -8.06 -7.04
CA HIS A 43 3.36 -8.03 -8.48
C HIS A 43 3.89 -6.79 -9.20
N LEU A 44 3.95 -5.63 -8.52
CA LEU A 44 4.43 -4.36 -9.09
C LEU A 44 5.95 -4.38 -9.35
N PRO A 45 6.82 -4.56 -8.33
CA PRO A 45 8.26 -4.65 -8.57
C PRO A 45 8.62 -5.84 -9.47
N ALA A 46 7.95 -6.98 -9.30
CA ALA A 46 8.16 -8.16 -10.15
C ALA A 46 8.01 -7.81 -11.64
N ARG A 47 6.95 -7.09 -12.01
CA ARG A 47 6.72 -6.70 -13.42
C ARG A 47 7.61 -5.55 -13.89
N HIS A 48 7.76 -4.51 -13.07
CA HIS A 48 8.27 -3.21 -13.52
C HIS A 48 9.75 -2.96 -13.22
N ILE A 49 10.34 -3.71 -12.29
CA ILE A 49 11.75 -3.55 -11.88
C ILE A 49 12.53 -4.81 -12.22
N TYR A 50 12.02 -5.98 -11.81
CA TYR A 50 12.74 -7.26 -11.96
C TYR A 50 12.42 -7.99 -13.26
N HIS A 51 11.42 -7.52 -14.03
CA HIS A 51 10.96 -8.13 -15.27
C HIS A 51 10.61 -9.63 -15.16
N ASP A 52 10.16 -10.06 -13.98
CA ASP A 52 9.81 -11.42 -13.61
C ASP A 52 8.38 -11.51 -13.03
N PRO A 53 7.33 -11.27 -13.84
CA PRO A 53 5.95 -11.21 -13.35
C PRO A 53 5.41 -12.54 -12.83
N MET A 54 6.07 -13.66 -13.13
CA MET A 54 5.68 -15.01 -12.69
C MET A 54 6.60 -15.57 -11.61
N ILE A 55 7.54 -14.78 -11.09
CA ILE A 55 8.51 -15.18 -10.05
C ILE A 55 9.21 -16.50 -10.43
N GLN A 56 9.75 -16.54 -11.65
CA GLN A 56 10.57 -17.65 -12.13
C GLN A 56 11.89 -17.73 -11.38
N ASN A 57 12.46 -16.57 -11.02
CA ASN A 57 13.67 -16.49 -10.22
C ASN A 57 13.32 -16.02 -8.80
N PHE A 58 13.40 -16.94 -7.83
CA PHE A 58 13.07 -16.60 -6.45
C PHE A 58 14.21 -15.91 -5.66
N GLU A 59 15.42 -15.84 -6.22
CA GLU A 59 16.58 -15.28 -5.51
C GLU A 59 16.43 -13.78 -5.23
N TRP A 60 15.93 -12.99 -6.18
CA TRP A 60 15.72 -11.56 -5.96
C TRP A 60 14.70 -11.30 -4.84
N VAL A 61 13.69 -12.18 -4.71
CA VAL A 61 12.69 -12.09 -3.63
C VAL A 61 13.35 -12.34 -2.27
N LYS A 62 14.26 -13.33 -2.20
CA LYS A 62 15.03 -13.61 -0.99
C LYS A 62 15.95 -12.45 -0.63
N GLU A 63 16.66 -11.88 -1.59
CA GLU A 63 17.54 -10.72 -1.38
C GLU A 63 16.77 -9.50 -0.85
N ILE A 64 15.61 -9.22 -1.45
CA ILE A 64 14.70 -8.17 -0.98
C ILE A 64 14.24 -8.44 0.45
N ASN A 65 13.86 -9.67 0.76
CA ASN A 65 13.42 -10.03 2.10
C ASN A 65 14.56 -9.96 3.12
N GLN A 66 15.77 -10.36 2.75
CA GLN A 66 16.96 -10.24 3.59
C GLN A 66 17.29 -8.78 3.89
N LYS A 67 17.09 -7.88 2.91
CA LYS A 67 17.38 -6.45 3.05
C LYS A 67 16.35 -5.68 3.88
N TYR A 68 15.07 -6.05 3.79
CA TYR A 68 13.97 -5.26 4.35
C TYR A 68 13.12 -5.98 5.39
N ASP A 69 13.39 -7.25 5.66
CA ASP A 69 12.68 -8.10 6.61
C ASP A 69 11.15 -8.04 6.40
N ASN A 70 10.72 -8.29 5.15
CA ASN A 70 9.31 -8.12 4.78
C ASN A 70 8.43 -9.23 5.35
N THR A 71 8.97 -10.43 5.50
CA THR A 71 8.24 -11.59 6.01
C THR A 71 9.17 -12.61 6.66
N PRO A 72 8.78 -13.22 7.80
CA PRO A 72 9.58 -14.27 8.44
C PRO A 72 9.56 -15.59 7.66
N THR A 73 8.49 -15.83 6.91
CA THR A 73 8.34 -17.01 6.04
C THR A 73 7.77 -16.58 4.69
N PHE A 74 8.10 -17.30 3.62
CA PHE A 74 7.61 -17.00 2.27
C PHE A 74 6.21 -17.56 2.00
N TYR A 75 5.30 -17.48 2.99
CA TYR A 75 3.95 -18.05 2.90
C TYR A 75 3.08 -17.40 1.80
N GLN A 76 3.49 -16.23 1.30
CA GLN A 76 2.87 -15.53 0.17
C GLN A 76 3.04 -16.25 -1.16
N PHE A 77 3.94 -17.24 -1.22
CA PHE A 77 4.25 -18.01 -2.41
C PHE A 77 3.90 -19.49 -2.19
N SER A 78 3.43 -20.14 -3.25
CA SER A 78 3.24 -21.59 -3.32
C SER A 78 4.17 -22.19 -4.38
N GLU A 79 4.45 -23.48 -4.25
CA GLU A 79 5.11 -24.24 -5.32
C GLU A 79 4.21 -24.28 -6.55
N GLY A 80 4.80 -23.92 -7.69
CA GLY A 80 4.21 -24.05 -9.01
C GLY A 80 4.77 -25.26 -9.77
N ILE A 81 4.43 -25.33 -11.05
CA ILE A 81 4.94 -26.37 -11.96
C ILE A 81 6.42 -26.06 -12.26
N ASN A 82 7.25 -27.11 -12.34
CA ASN A 82 8.68 -27.03 -12.68
C ASN A 82 9.51 -26.14 -11.73
N GLY A 83 9.17 -26.10 -10.43
CA GLY A 83 9.95 -25.37 -9.42
C GLY A 83 9.76 -23.85 -9.42
N GLN A 84 8.85 -23.32 -10.23
CA GLN A 84 8.48 -21.91 -10.23
C GLN A 84 7.69 -21.58 -8.96
N LYS A 85 7.77 -20.33 -8.46
CA LYS A 85 6.96 -19.88 -7.32
C LYS A 85 5.75 -19.11 -7.80
N VAL A 86 4.57 -19.46 -7.31
CA VAL A 86 3.32 -18.76 -7.65
C VAL A 86 2.92 -17.86 -6.49
N ILE A 87 2.66 -16.59 -6.77
CA ILE A 87 2.13 -15.64 -5.77
C ILE A 87 0.68 -16.04 -5.46
N ARG A 88 0.39 -16.34 -4.18
CA ARG A 88 -0.95 -16.74 -3.71
C ARG A 88 -1.93 -15.58 -3.62
N PHE A 89 -1.40 -14.37 -3.59
CA PHE A 89 -2.15 -13.14 -3.36
C PHE A 89 -2.63 -12.54 -4.68
N ASN A 90 -3.91 -12.18 -4.74
CA ASN A 90 -4.53 -11.64 -5.95
C ASN A 90 -3.94 -10.28 -6.36
N ARG A 91 -3.59 -10.15 -7.65
CA ARG A 91 -3.00 -8.94 -8.26
C ARG A 91 -3.90 -7.69 -8.28
N GLY A 92 -5.19 -7.83 -7.91
CA GLY A 92 -6.14 -6.71 -7.91
C GLY A 92 -5.75 -5.56 -6.97
N ILE A 93 -5.23 -5.89 -5.79
CA ILE A 93 -4.73 -4.90 -4.83
C ILE A 93 -3.48 -4.18 -5.38
N SER A 94 -2.64 -4.88 -6.13
CA SER A 94 -1.46 -4.29 -6.79
C SER A 94 -1.84 -3.13 -7.70
N TYR A 95 -2.95 -3.26 -8.46
CA TYR A 95 -3.42 -2.15 -9.30
C TYR A 95 -3.86 -0.94 -8.49
N LEU A 96 -4.50 -1.15 -7.34
CA LEU A 96 -4.86 -0.06 -6.42
C LEU A 96 -3.62 0.61 -5.83
N LEU A 97 -2.56 -0.15 -5.57
CA LEU A 97 -1.29 0.36 -5.03
C LEU A 97 -0.38 0.99 -6.09
N ALA A 98 -0.64 0.77 -7.37
CA ALA A 98 0.22 1.19 -8.47
C ALA A 98 0.55 2.70 -8.48
N PRO A 99 -0.40 3.62 -8.24
CA PRO A 99 -0.06 5.05 -8.19
C PRO A 99 0.95 5.39 -7.09
N GLY A 100 0.79 4.80 -5.90
CA GLY A 100 1.75 4.95 -4.80
C GLY A 100 3.11 4.34 -5.12
N PHE A 101 3.14 3.18 -5.81
CA PHE A 101 4.37 2.55 -6.28
C PHE A 101 5.14 3.45 -7.25
N TYR A 102 4.47 3.99 -8.28
CA TYR A 102 5.13 4.86 -9.26
C TYR A 102 5.60 6.17 -8.65
N ALA A 103 4.81 6.77 -7.76
CA ALA A 103 5.25 7.94 -7.00
C ALA A 103 6.50 7.62 -6.16
N GLY A 104 6.52 6.47 -5.50
CA GLY A 104 7.68 5.97 -4.76
C GLY A 104 8.90 5.72 -5.65
N HIS A 105 8.70 5.19 -6.86
CA HIS A 105 9.76 4.94 -7.83
C HIS A 105 10.42 6.24 -8.31
N VAL A 106 9.60 7.25 -8.63
CA VAL A 106 10.10 8.60 -8.98
C VAL A 106 10.82 9.22 -7.80
N TRP A 107 10.25 9.12 -6.59
CA TRP A 107 10.89 9.66 -5.39
C TRP A 107 12.22 8.97 -5.08
N ALA A 108 12.32 7.65 -5.23
CA ALA A 108 13.57 6.91 -5.06
C ALA A 108 14.65 7.43 -6.01
N LYS A 109 14.30 7.64 -7.29
CA LYS A 109 15.19 8.22 -8.28
C LYS A 109 15.69 9.62 -7.88
N LEU A 110 14.77 10.50 -7.47
CA LEU A 110 15.10 11.89 -7.10
C LEU A 110 15.94 11.99 -5.82
N SER A 111 15.77 11.06 -4.89
CA SER A 111 16.49 11.04 -3.61
C SER A 111 17.80 10.25 -3.64
N GLY A 112 18.12 9.58 -4.75
CA GLY A 112 19.28 8.67 -4.83
C GLY A 112 19.10 7.37 -4.04
N ALA A 113 17.89 7.08 -3.55
CA ALA A 113 17.59 5.84 -2.85
C ALA A 113 17.50 4.66 -3.83
N PRO A 114 17.69 3.41 -3.36
CA PRO A 114 17.57 2.23 -4.20
C PRO A 114 16.21 2.16 -4.91
N GLN A 115 16.22 2.02 -6.24
CA GLN A 115 15.01 1.85 -7.05
C GLN A 115 14.60 0.36 -7.11
N ASP A 116 14.52 -0.30 -5.96
CA ASP A 116 14.26 -1.74 -5.84
C ASP A 116 12.80 -2.10 -5.55
N GLY A 117 11.91 -1.12 -5.41
CA GLY A 117 10.51 -1.34 -5.08
C GLY A 117 10.22 -1.42 -3.59
N PHE A 118 11.24 -1.46 -2.72
CA PHE A 118 11.03 -1.70 -1.29
C PHE A 118 11.73 -0.69 -0.39
N SER A 119 12.62 0.13 -0.95
CA SER A 119 13.29 1.20 -0.23
C SER A 119 12.32 2.21 0.39
N LYS A 120 12.83 3.02 1.33
CA LYS A 120 12.04 3.95 2.14
C LYS A 120 11.08 4.85 1.34
N PRO A 121 11.46 5.42 0.17
CA PRO A 121 10.53 6.19 -0.66
C PRO A 121 9.30 5.42 -1.12
N TYR A 122 9.42 4.13 -1.45
CA TYR A 122 8.26 3.30 -1.80
C TYR A 122 7.34 3.09 -0.62
N GLN A 123 7.90 2.77 0.54
CA GLN A 123 7.13 2.56 1.77
C GLN A 123 6.37 3.83 2.16
N GLN A 124 7.02 5.00 2.09
CA GLN A 124 6.41 6.29 2.39
C GLN A 124 5.33 6.66 1.37
N ALA A 125 5.60 6.48 0.08
CA ALA A 125 4.62 6.77 -0.97
C ALA A 125 3.38 5.89 -0.85
N ILE A 126 3.54 4.59 -0.56
CA ILE A 126 2.42 3.67 -0.33
C ILE A 126 1.64 4.03 0.94
N TRP A 127 2.33 4.41 2.02
CA TRP A 127 1.68 4.87 3.24
C TRP A 127 0.85 6.14 3.03
N ILE A 128 1.40 7.15 2.34
CA ILE A 128 0.69 8.39 1.99
C ILE A 128 -0.50 8.08 1.07
N TRP A 129 -0.30 7.21 0.09
CA TRP A 129 -1.36 6.76 -0.82
C TRP A 129 -2.50 6.08 -0.07
N GLY A 130 -2.18 5.22 0.89
CA GLY A 130 -3.16 4.61 1.80
C GLY A 130 -3.91 5.64 2.64
N MET A 131 -3.26 6.71 3.09
CA MET A 131 -3.94 7.82 3.78
C MET A 131 -4.96 8.51 2.87
N ILE A 132 -4.61 8.80 1.61
CA ILE A 132 -5.52 9.39 0.63
C ILE A 132 -6.75 8.49 0.43
N PHE A 133 -6.55 7.18 0.29
CA PHE A 133 -7.64 6.22 0.18
C PHE A 133 -8.55 6.20 1.41
N ASN A 134 -7.98 6.27 2.62
CA ASN A 134 -8.77 6.36 3.86
C ASN A 134 -9.63 7.64 3.92
N LEU A 135 -9.06 8.78 3.54
CA LEU A 135 -9.77 10.06 3.50
C LEU A 135 -10.94 10.03 2.50
N LEU A 136 -10.70 9.46 1.31
CA LEU A 136 -11.74 9.24 0.31
C LEU A 136 -12.82 8.30 0.86
N GLY A 137 -12.43 7.22 1.54
CA GLY A 137 -13.34 6.27 2.18
C GLY A 137 -14.29 6.95 3.18
N PHE A 138 -13.77 7.78 4.09
CA PHE A 138 -14.60 8.52 5.03
C PHE A 138 -15.57 9.48 4.33
N TYR A 139 -15.11 10.17 3.28
CA TYR A 139 -15.96 11.06 2.50
C TYR A 139 -17.10 10.30 1.79
N LEU A 140 -16.81 9.15 1.18
CA LEU A 140 -17.80 8.32 0.49
C LEU A 140 -18.79 7.69 1.48
N ILE A 141 -18.32 7.20 2.63
CA ILE A 141 -19.18 6.66 3.69
C ILE A 141 -20.14 7.74 4.17
N LYS A 142 -19.67 8.98 4.40
CA LYS A 142 -20.56 10.10 4.75
C LYS A 142 -21.67 10.28 3.71
N LYS A 143 -21.34 10.23 2.41
CA LYS A 143 -22.36 10.36 1.34
C LYS A 143 -23.37 9.22 1.34
N ILE A 144 -22.91 7.99 1.57
CA ILE A 144 -23.78 6.81 1.64
C ILE A 144 -24.71 6.94 2.84
N LEU A 145 -24.17 7.27 4.02
CA LEU A 145 -24.98 7.42 5.23
C LEU A 145 -26.05 8.50 5.08
N LEU A 146 -25.70 9.68 4.55
CA LEU A 146 -26.66 10.76 4.30
C LEU A 146 -27.70 10.43 3.21
N ARG A 147 -27.47 9.39 2.41
CA ARG A 147 -28.45 8.92 1.41
C ARG A 147 -29.50 8.01 2.03
N TYR A 148 -29.13 7.22 3.04
CA TYR A 148 -29.99 6.18 3.62
C TYR A 148 -30.52 6.54 5.01
N PHE A 149 -29.85 7.46 5.72
CA PHE A 149 -30.16 7.87 7.08
C PHE A 149 -30.23 9.39 7.15
N ASN A 150 -31.26 9.92 7.80
CA ASN A 150 -31.45 11.35 8.07
C ASN A 150 -31.21 11.63 9.55
#